data_AF-A0A5S6QH73-F1
#
_entry.id   AF-A0A5S6QH73-F1
#
_cell.length_a   1.000
_cell.length_b   1.000
_cell.length_c   1.000
_cell.angle_alpha   90.00
_cell.angle_beta   90.00
_cell.angle_gamma   90.00
#
_symmetry.space_group_name_H-M   'P 1'
#
loop_
_entity.id
_entity.type
_entity.pdbx_description
1 polymer ?
#
loop_
_entity_poly.entity_id
_entity_poly.type
_entity_poly.pdbx_seq_one_letter_code
_entity_poly.pdbx_strand_id
1 'polypeptide(L)'
;MHSAALVVACLLTATTISFPNVNTILPKALQSYLDNSKVEEPPVDKNILDDTKKYLDKKLEAEEESLLWALKSDKVKKIDGDNSGGELHVHFNATIAKCPSNTQKELCRKLQLAIKYMRDYCKDGLMKRQFSCSLSYNKFNASSSVKCAQKP
;
A
#
# COMPACT_ATOMS: atom_id res chain seq x y z
N MET A 1 -14.61 -10.43 -58.77
CA MET A 1 -15.06 -10.79 -57.40
C MET A 1 -13.91 -10.45 -56.46
N HIS A 2 -14.01 -9.33 -55.75
CA HIS A 2 -12.96 -8.86 -54.85
C HIS A 2 -13.31 -9.32 -53.42
N SER A 3 -12.66 -10.40 -52.95
CA SER A 3 -12.80 -10.83 -51.56
C SER A 3 -12.06 -9.85 -50.64
N ALA A 4 -12.82 -9.02 -49.93
CA ALA A 4 -12.32 -8.23 -48.82
C ALA A 4 -12.06 -9.16 -47.63
N ALA A 5 -10.79 -9.44 -47.35
CA ALA A 5 -10.38 -10.08 -46.11
C ALA A 5 -10.61 -9.11 -44.95
N LEU A 6 -11.69 -9.32 -44.19
CA LEU A 6 -11.96 -8.64 -42.93
C LEU A 6 -10.95 -9.14 -41.89
N VAL A 7 -9.82 -8.44 -41.75
CA VAL A 7 -8.92 -8.61 -40.62
C VAL A 7 -9.57 -7.92 -39.43
N VAL A 8 -10.30 -8.70 -38.64
CA VAL A 8 -10.76 -8.28 -37.31
C VAL A 8 -9.53 -8.25 -36.42
N ALA A 9 -8.84 -7.12 -36.41
CA ALA A 9 -7.85 -6.79 -35.40
C ALA A 9 -8.60 -6.63 -34.07
N CYS A 10 -8.72 -7.73 -33.32
CA CYS A 10 -9.06 -7.68 -31.90
C CYS A 10 -7.91 -6.95 -31.20
N LEU A 11 -8.01 -5.62 -31.15
CA LEU A 11 -7.29 -4.79 -30.20
C LEU A 11 -7.70 -5.29 -28.82
N LEU A 12 -6.90 -6.21 -28.28
CA LEU A 12 -6.77 -6.38 -26.84
C LEU A 12 -6.26 -5.04 -26.33
N THR A 13 -7.19 -4.13 -26.04
CA THR A 13 -6.90 -3.03 -25.14
C THR A 13 -6.52 -3.72 -23.85
N ALA A 14 -5.21 -3.82 -23.63
CA ALA A 14 -4.66 -3.94 -22.30
C ALA A 14 -5.20 -2.70 -21.59
N THR A 15 -6.37 -2.84 -20.97
CA THR A 15 -6.78 -1.98 -19.89
C THR A 15 -5.72 -2.26 -18.84
N THR A 16 -4.61 -1.53 -18.90
CA THR A 16 -3.91 -1.17 -17.69
C THR A 16 -5.00 -0.51 -16.87
N ILE A 17 -5.60 -1.29 -15.96
CA ILE A 17 -6.51 -0.76 -14.97
C ILE A 17 -5.58 0.06 -14.09
N SER A 18 -5.24 1.26 -14.55
CA SER A 18 -4.55 2.25 -13.75
C SER A 18 -5.57 2.65 -12.71
N PHE A 19 -5.58 1.91 -11.61
CA PHE A 19 -6.32 2.32 -10.44
C PHE A 19 -5.78 3.69 -10.07
N PRO A 20 -6.67 4.69 -9.88
CA PRO A 20 -6.23 6.05 -9.59
C PRO A 20 -5.32 5.98 -8.38
N ASN A 21 -4.09 6.49 -8.52
CA ASN A 21 -3.24 6.84 -7.37
C ASN A 21 -4.16 7.60 -6.42
N VAL A 22 -4.59 6.95 -5.33
CA VAL A 22 -5.43 7.64 -4.36
C VAL A 22 -4.48 8.60 -3.67
N ASN A 23 -4.35 9.80 -4.25
CA ASN A 23 -3.69 10.96 -3.68
C ASN A 23 -4.52 11.38 -2.46
N THR A 24 -4.52 10.54 -1.42
CA THR A 24 -5.10 10.88 -0.14
C THR A 24 -4.23 11.98 0.43
N ILE A 25 -4.82 13.16 0.53
CA ILE A 25 -4.29 14.32 1.24
C ILE A 25 -3.71 13.84 2.57
N LEU A 26 -2.48 14.28 2.87
CA LEU A 26 -1.81 13.95 4.12
C LEU A 26 -2.65 14.51 5.29
N PRO A 27 -2.96 13.72 6.33
CA PRO A 27 -3.67 14.22 7.50
C PRO A 27 -2.93 15.41 8.12
N LYS A 28 -3.66 16.40 8.64
CA LYS A 28 -3.07 17.60 9.26
C LYS A 28 -2.03 17.25 10.35
N ALA A 29 -2.31 16.22 11.13
CA ALA A 29 -1.38 15.73 12.15
C ALA A 29 -0.03 15.33 11.54
N LEU A 30 -0.03 14.56 10.44
CA LEU A 30 1.18 14.15 9.73
C LEU A 30 1.82 15.29 8.95
N GLN A 31 1.02 16.21 8.40
CA GLN A 31 1.52 17.42 7.75
C GLN A 31 2.35 18.28 8.71
N SER A 32 1.96 18.36 9.99
CA SER A 32 2.74 19.06 11.01
C SER A 32 4.13 18.46 11.23
N TYR A 33 4.30 17.14 11.10
CA TYR A 33 5.64 16.53 11.18
C TYR A 33 6.50 16.96 10.02
N LEU A 34 5.92 17.00 8.82
CA LEU A 34 6.61 17.43 7.62
C LEU A 34 7.00 18.91 7.69
N ASP A 35 6.05 19.79 7.99
CA ASP A 35 6.27 21.25 7.99
C ASP A 35 7.31 21.67 9.04
N ASN A 36 7.32 21.00 10.19
CA ASN A 36 8.21 21.32 11.31
C ASN A 36 9.48 20.46 11.35
N SER A 37 9.73 19.61 10.35
CA SER A 37 10.82 18.63 10.33
C SER A 37 10.93 17.82 11.64
N LYS A 38 9.78 17.36 12.14
CA LYS A 38 9.68 16.68 13.43
C LYS A 38 9.94 15.19 13.26
N VAL A 39 10.67 14.63 14.21
CA VAL A 39 10.86 13.18 14.35
C VAL A 39 10.32 12.72 15.70
N GLU A 40 9.61 11.61 15.73
CA GLU A 40 9.13 10.99 16.97
C GLU A 40 9.18 9.46 16.89
N GLU A 41 9.77 8.83 17.91
CA GLU A 41 10.02 7.38 17.97
C GLU A 41 10.01 6.86 19.42
N PRO A 42 8.99 6.10 19.86
CA PRO A 42 7.69 5.94 19.22
C PRO A 42 6.79 7.17 19.45
N PRO A 43 5.87 7.46 18.53
CA PRO A 43 4.83 8.44 18.77
C PRO A 43 3.91 8.02 19.91
N VAL A 44 3.61 8.95 20.83
CA VAL A 44 2.81 8.67 22.04
C VAL A 44 1.44 9.33 22.05
N ASP A 45 1.24 10.38 21.24
CA ASP A 45 -0.06 11.06 21.13
C ASP A 45 -1.08 10.13 20.45
N LYS A 46 -2.14 9.79 21.19
CA LYS A 46 -3.18 8.86 20.74
C LYS A 46 -3.94 9.35 19.52
N ASN A 47 -4.22 10.65 19.42
CA ASN A 47 -4.94 11.20 18.27
C ASN A 47 -4.07 11.14 17.01
N ILE A 48 -2.78 11.45 17.14
CA ILE A 48 -1.81 11.32 16.05
C ILE A 48 -1.70 9.86 15.61
N LEU A 49 -1.62 8.93 16.57
CA LEU A 49 -1.58 7.50 16.29
C LEU A 49 -2.84 7.01 15.54
N ASP A 50 -4.03 7.41 15.99
CA ASP A 50 -5.30 7.00 15.39
C ASP A 50 -5.46 7.57 13.96
N ASP A 51 -5.12 8.84 13.75
CA ASP A 51 -5.13 9.47 12.41
C ASP A 51 -4.11 8.81 11.47
N THR A 52 -2.90 8.54 11.98
CA THR A 52 -1.85 7.86 11.21
C THR A 52 -2.29 6.46 10.84
N LYS A 53 -2.84 5.69 11.78
CA LYS A 53 -3.34 4.33 11.54
C LYS A 53 -4.44 4.33 10.48
N LYS A 54 -5.42 5.24 10.56
CA LYS A 54 -6.49 5.37 9.59
C LYS A 54 -5.97 5.70 8.18
N TYR A 55 -4.97 6.58 8.10
CA TYR A 55 -4.32 6.91 6.84
C TYR A 55 -3.58 5.71 6.24
N LEU A 56 -2.78 5.00 7.05
CA LEU A 56 -2.04 3.81 6.64
C LEU A 56 -2.98 2.69 6.18
N ASP A 57 -4.05 2.41 6.94
CA ASP A 57 -5.02 1.38 6.59
C ASP A 57 -5.69 1.68 5.23
N LYS A 58 -6.05 2.94 4.98
CA LYS A 58 -6.61 3.36 3.68
C LYS A 58 -5.60 3.21 2.54
N LYS A 59 -4.31 3.49 2.79
CA LYS A 59 -3.25 3.31 1.79
C LYS A 59 -3.00 1.85 1.47
N LEU A 60 -2.94 1.00 2.50
CA LEU A 60 -2.81 -0.45 2.32
C LEU A 60 -3.99 -1.00 1.50
N GLU A 61 -5.23 -0.64 1.87
CA GLU A 61 -6.44 -1.11 1.18
C GLU A 61 -6.52 -0.66 -0.28
N ALA A 62 -6.06 0.56 -0.60
CA ALA A 62 -6.06 1.08 -1.96
C ALA A 62 -5.02 0.43 -2.89
N GLU A 63 -4.01 -0.26 -2.35
CA GLU A 63 -2.94 -0.86 -3.13
C GLU A 63 -3.30 -2.27 -3.64
N GLU A 64 -4.30 -2.32 -4.53
CA GLU A 64 -4.87 -3.55 -5.09
C GLU A 64 -3.90 -4.33 -6.00
N GLU A 65 -2.91 -3.66 -6.61
CA GLU A 65 -1.87 -4.32 -7.44
C GLU A 65 -0.83 -5.08 -6.60
N SER A 66 -0.78 -4.80 -5.31
CA SER A 66 0.09 -5.48 -4.35
C SER A 66 -0.76 -6.38 -3.44
N LEU A 67 -0.15 -7.23 -2.59
CA LEU A 67 -0.89 -7.91 -1.52
C LEU A 67 -1.03 -7.07 -0.23
N LEU A 68 -0.73 -5.77 -0.30
CA LEU A 68 -0.74 -4.89 0.86
C LEU A 68 -2.15 -4.60 1.38
N TRP A 69 -3.19 -4.70 0.55
CA TRP A 69 -4.59 -4.56 0.97
C TRP A 69 -5.06 -5.61 1.98
N ALA A 70 -4.36 -6.76 2.04
CA ALA A 70 -4.65 -7.78 3.04
C ALA A 70 -4.10 -7.38 4.41
N LEU A 71 -3.18 -6.41 4.45
CA LEU A 71 -2.55 -5.93 5.66
C LEU A 71 -3.37 -4.82 6.31
N LYS A 72 -3.33 -4.80 7.63
CA LYS A 72 -3.80 -3.69 8.46
C LYS A 72 -2.65 -3.22 9.33
N SER A 73 -2.48 -1.91 9.43
CA SER A 73 -1.47 -1.33 10.30
C SER A 73 -1.74 -1.75 11.75
N ASP A 74 -0.68 -2.03 12.50
CA ASP A 74 -0.73 -2.52 13.88
C ASP A 74 -0.12 -1.46 14.81
N LYS A 75 1.22 -1.34 14.77
CA LYS A 75 2.01 -0.42 15.61
C LYS A 75 2.81 0.57 14.77
N VAL A 76 2.58 1.86 14.94
CA VAL A 76 3.47 2.91 14.43
C VAL A 76 4.72 2.97 15.29
N LYS A 77 5.89 2.93 14.66
CA LYS A 77 7.20 2.93 15.32
C LYS A 77 7.87 4.29 15.26
N LYS A 78 7.77 4.96 14.12
CA LYS A 78 8.46 6.23 13.88
C LYS A 78 7.66 7.06 12.88
N ILE A 79 7.58 8.36 13.13
CA ILE A 79 7.16 9.37 12.15
C ILE A 79 8.33 10.33 12.00
N ASP A 80 8.77 10.54 10.77
CA ASP A 80 9.95 11.33 10.41
C ASP A 80 9.58 12.29 9.28
N GLY A 81 9.62 13.59 9.55
CA GLY A 81 9.37 14.62 8.54
C GLY A 81 10.65 15.37 8.19
N ASP A 82 10.85 15.59 6.89
CA ASP A 82 11.90 16.45 6.34
C ASP A 82 11.26 17.54 5.47
N ASN A 83 11.18 18.76 6.00
CA ASN A 83 10.60 19.88 5.26
C ASN A 83 11.45 20.26 4.03
N SER A 84 12.77 20.17 4.15
CA SER A 84 13.72 20.53 3.09
C SER A 84 13.63 19.57 1.92
N GLY A 85 13.62 18.27 2.18
CA GLY A 85 13.38 17.23 1.19
C GLY A 85 11.91 17.11 0.76
N GLY A 86 10.99 17.69 1.52
CA GLY A 86 9.57 17.58 1.27
C GLY A 86 9.03 16.16 1.47
N GLU A 87 9.68 15.38 2.33
CA GLU A 87 9.41 13.96 2.52
C GLU A 87 8.90 13.66 3.93
N LEU A 88 7.92 12.76 4.02
CA LEU A 88 7.48 12.18 5.29
C LEU A 88 7.64 10.66 5.22
N HIS A 89 8.31 10.09 6.22
CA HIS A 89 8.43 8.66 6.40
C HIS A 89 7.69 8.19 7.64
N VAL A 90 6.89 7.13 7.49
CA VAL A 90 6.22 6.46 8.61
C VAL A 90 6.64 5.00 8.63
N HIS A 91 7.26 4.57 9.71
CA HIS A 91 7.62 3.17 9.94
C HIS A 91 6.60 2.51 10.85
N PHE A 92 6.08 1.35 10.45
CA PHE A 92 5.03 0.66 11.21
C PHE A 92 5.12 -0.86 11.04
N ASN A 93 4.47 -1.60 11.95
CA ASN A 93 4.16 -3.01 11.73
C ASN A 93 2.76 -3.13 11.12
N ALA A 94 2.53 -4.17 10.33
CA ALA A 94 1.22 -4.56 9.85
C ALA A 94 0.99 -6.07 10.00
N THR A 95 -0.26 -6.49 10.04
CA THR A 95 -0.66 -7.92 10.10
C THR A 95 -1.74 -8.20 9.08
N ILE A 96 -1.93 -9.46 8.69
CA ILE A 96 -3.00 -9.83 7.75
C ILE A 96 -4.33 -9.75 8.50
N ALA A 97 -5.23 -8.88 8.04
CA ALA A 97 -6.56 -8.71 8.61
C ALA A 97 -7.67 -9.30 7.75
N LYS A 98 -7.42 -9.45 6.43
CA LYS A 98 -8.39 -9.99 5.48
C LYS A 98 -7.76 -11.08 4.63
N CYS A 99 -8.48 -12.18 4.51
CA CYS A 99 -8.18 -13.23 3.54
C CYS A 99 -8.40 -12.74 2.12
N PRO A 100 -7.61 -13.24 1.15
CA PRO A 100 -7.76 -12.74 -0.18
C PRO A 100 -9.05 -13.16 -0.88
N SER A 101 -9.69 -12.23 -1.61
CA SER A 101 -10.87 -12.55 -2.42
C SER A 101 -10.51 -13.47 -3.59
N ASN A 102 -11.52 -14.12 -4.18
CA ASN A 102 -11.31 -15.00 -5.33
C ASN A 102 -10.74 -14.24 -6.54
N THR A 103 -11.19 -13.00 -6.78
CA THR A 103 -10.66 -12.13 -7.83
C THR A 103 -9.16 -11.85 -7.64
N GLN A 104 -8.75 -11.57 -6.40
CA GLN A 104 -7.35 -11.29 -6.08
C GLN A 104 -6.48 -12.54 -6.17
N LYS A 105 -6.99 -13.70 -5.73
CA LYS A 105 -6.32 -15.00 -5.94
C LYS A 105 -6.10 -15.27 -7.44
N GLU A 106 -7.08 -14.94 -8.27
CA GLU A 106 -6.99 -15.14 -9.72
C GLU A 106 -6.03 -14.16 -10.39
N LEU A 107 -6.04 -12.88 -10.01
CA LEU A 107 -5.07 -11.88 -10.48
C LEU A 107 -3.64 -12.28 -10.10
N CYS A 108 -3.43 -12.68 -8.85
CA CYS A 108 -2.16 -13.20 -8.35
C CYS A 108 -1.66 -14.40 -9.17
N ARG A 109 -2.55 -15.32 -9.51
CA ARG A 109 -2.25 -16.49 -10.36
C ARG A 109 -1.88 -16.07 -11.79
N LYS A 110 -2.62 -15.14 -12.38
CA LYS A 110 -2.42 -14.65 -13.75
C LYS A 110 -1.13 -13.86 -13.92
N LEU A 111 -0.82 -13.00 -12.95
CA LEU A 111 0.33 -12.08 -13.02
C LEU A 111 1.66 -12.74 -12.63
N GLN A 112 1.65 -14.03 -12.24
CA GLN A 112 2.82 -14.76 -11.75
C GLN A 112 3.66 -13.95 -10.76
N LEU A 113 3.00 -13.07 -9.98
CA LEU A 113 3.68 -12.23 -9.01
C LEU A 113 4.44 -13.19 -8.10
N ALA A 114 5.77 -13.08 -8.13
CA ALA A 114 6.70 -14.03 -7.54
C ALA A 114 6.58 -13.98 -6.02
N ILE A 115 5.54 -14.60 -5.50
CA ILE A 115 5.32 -14.74 -4.08
C ILE A 115 5.34 -16.24 -3.83
N LYS A 116 6.48 -16.67 -3.31
CA LYS A 116 6.84 -18.05 -2.97
C LYS A 116 5.89 -18.73 -1.94
N TYR A 117 4.77 -18.09 -1.58
CA TYR A 117 3.94 -18.41 -0.41
C TYR A 117 2.41 -18.41 -0.69
N MET A 118 1.98 -18.43 -1.95
CA MET A 118 0.59 -18.16 -2.33
C MET A 118 -0.46 -19.26 -2.07
N ARG A 119 -0.10 -20.43 -1.53
CA ARG A 119 -1.08 -21.51 -1.41
C ARG A 119 -2.01 -21.41 -0.20
N ASP A 120 -1.70 -20.60 0.83
CA ASP A 120 -2.45 -20.65 2.10
C ASP A 120 -2.43 -19.36 2.96
N TYR A 121 -2.67 -18.16 2.39
CA TYR A 121 -2.64 -16.88 3.14
C TYR A 121 -3.55 -16.80 4.38
N CYS A 122 -4.47 -17.75 4.55
CA CYS A 122 -5.44 -17.79 5.65
C CYS A 122 -5.20 -18.94 6.64
N LYS A 123 -4.10 -19.68 6.55
CA LYS A 123 -3.74 -20.59 7.64
C LYS A 123 -3.46 -19.74 8.89
N ASP A 124 -3.94 -20.18 10.05
CA ASP A 124 -3.87 -19.41 11.30
C ASP A 124 -2.46 -18.89 11.65
N GLY A 125 -1.41 -19.60 11.22
CA GLY A 125 -0.02 -19.16 11.39
C GLY A 125 0.42 -18.00 10.49
N LEU A 126 -0.21 -17.79 9.33
CA LEU A 126 0.05 -16.68 8.41
C LEU A 126 -0.66 -15.39 8.85
N MET A 127 -1.89 -15.51 9.39
CA MET A 127 -2.64 -14.38 9.95
C MET A 127 -1.89 -13.69 11.11
N LYS A 128 -1.10 -14.46 11.87
CA LYS A 128 -0.28 -13.96 12.99
C LYS A 128 1.05 -13.34 12.56
N ARG A 129 1.42 -13.39 11.27
CA ARG A 129 2.71 -12.83 10.82
C ARG A 129 2.68 -11.31 10.86
N GLN A 130 3.76 -10.75 11.40
CA GLN A 130 4.02 -9.33 11.34
C GLN A 130 4.91 -8.98 10.15
N PHE A 131 4.49 -7.92 9.47
CA PHE A 131 5.24 -7.30 8.39
C PHE A 131 5.81 -5.98 8.91
N SER A 132 7.08 -5.71 8.63
CA SER A 132 7.65 -4.39 8.83
C SER A 132 7.39 -3.57 7.58
N CYS A 133 6.76 -2.42 7.74
CA CYS A 133 6.34 -1.56 6.66
C CYS A 133 6.92 -0.15 6.79
N SER A 134 7.05 0.51 5.65
CA SER A 134 7.41 1.92 5.53
C SER A 134 6.50 2.60 4.52
N LEU A 135 5.90 3.71 4.90
CA LEU A 135 5.28 4.66 3.98
C LEU A 135 6.25 5.81 3.73
N SER A 136 6.42 6.18 2.47
CA SER A 136 7.09 7.42 2.08
C SER A 136 6.10 8.31 1.34
N TYR A 137 5.97 9.56 1.76
CA TYR A 137 5.16 10.59 1.11
C TYR A 137 6.06 11.73 0.63
N ASN A 138 5.77 12.26 -0.55
CA ASN A 138 6.48 13.41 -1.11
C ASN A 138 5.48 14.54 -1.41
N LYS A 139 5.69 15.72 -0.82
CA LYS A 139 4.76 16.87 -0.96
C LYS A 139 4.80 17.53 -2.32
N PHE A 140 5.94 17.47 -3.03
CA PHE A 140 6.12 18.19 -4.28
C PHE A 140 5.28 17.60 -5.43
N ASN A 141 5.00 16.30 -5.36
CA ASN A 141 4.15 15.61 -6.33
C ASN A 141 2.90 14.98 -5.68
N ALA A 142 2.67 15.24 -4.39
CA ALA A 142 1.59 14.70 -3.58
C ALA A 142 1.45 13.16 -3.67
N SER A 143 2.56 12.46 -3.91
CA SER A 143 2.58 11.01 -4.07
C SER A 143 2.98 10.31 -2.78
N SER A 144 2.58 9.04 -2.66
CA SER A 144 3.01 8.19 -1.57
C SER A 144 3.26 6.78 -2.08
N SER A 145 4.20 6.07 -1.47
CA SER A 145 4.37 4.63 -1.68
C SER A 145 4.45 3.90 -0.34
N VAL A 146 3.96 2.66 -0.32
CA VAL A 146 4.08 1.77 0.83
C VAL A 146 4.88 0.55 0.44
N LYS A 147 5.84 0.18 1.28
CA LYS A 147 6.63 -1.05 1.14
C LYS A 147 6.51 -1.84 2.41
N CYS A 148 6.32 -3.15 2.30
CA CYS A 148 6.30 -4.06 3.43
C CYS A 148 7.19 -5.27 3.16
N ALA A 149 7.92 -5.70 4.18
CA ALA A 149 8.71 -6.92 4.17
C ALA A 149 8.29 -7.79 5.36
N GLN A 150 8.24 -9.11 5.15
CA GLN A 150 8.04 -10.03 6.26
C GLN A 150 9.25 -9.90 7.20
N LYS A 151 9.01 -9.79 8.51
CA LYS A 151 10.13 -9.95 9.45
C LYS A 151 10.65 -11.39 9.36
N PRO A 152 11.98 -11.60 9.35
CA PRO A 152 12.57 -12.93 9.38
C PRO A 152 12.10 -13.73 10.60
#